data_AF-F9WWB6-F1
#
_entry.id   AF-F9WWB6-F1
#
_cell.length_a   1.000
_cell.length_b   1.000
_cell.length_c   1.000
_cell.angle_alpha   90.00
_cell.angle_beta   90.00
_cell.angle_gamma   90.00
#
_symmetry.space_group_name_H-M   'P 1'
#
loop_
_entity.id
_entity.type
_entity.pdbx_description
1 polymer ?
#
loop_
_entity_poly.entity_id
_entity_poly.type
_entity_poly.pdbx_seq_one_letter_code
_entity_poly.pdbx_strand_id
1 'polypeptide(L)'
;MHTSRNAISPIHSPDSSALASEDDGMDSVRISRPKIGSRKSSGTMIVSRDSATTVVDTDLDENDVRTMSPRRNSEEVDKLGEEARKDLIEQAKVLQMSLQAIVDRVEAVKSEHEKLEGGNKFLQSYIGELMQTSKITSSAPPKSKGKGRSGK
;
A
#
# COMPACT_ATOMS: atom_id res chain seq x y z
N MET A 1 3.14 24.49 -4.43
CA MET A 1 4.20 23.46 -4.42
C MET A 1 4.65 23.21 -2.98
N HIS A 2 3.92 22.40 -2.21
CA HIS A 2 4.47 21.80 -0.98
C HIS A 2 3.83 20.42 -0.83
N THR A 3 4.65 19.40 -1.03
CA THR A 3 4.31 17.98 -0.96
C THR A 3 4.34 17.56 0.50
N SER A 4 3.20 17.12 1.06
CA SER A 4 3.17 16.51 2.38
C SER A 4 3.63 15.06 2.27
N ARG A 5 4.87 14.80 2.68
CA ARG A 5 5.43 13.46 2.82
C ARG A 5 4.86 12.84 4.11
N ASN A 6 3.96 11.89 3.98
CA ASN A 6 3.50 11.08 5.12
C ASN A 6 4.57 10.03 5.41
N ALA A 7 5.38 10.28 6.44
CA ALA A 7 6.43 9.36 6.87
C ALA A 7 5.82 8.22 7.68
N ILE A 8 6.02 6.98 7.22
CA ILE A 8 5.66 5.75 7.92
C ILE A 8 6.59 5.61 9.13
N SER A 9 6.04 5.68 10.34
CA SER A 9 6.73 5.37 11.58
C SER A 9 7.05 3.87 11.66
N PRO A 10 8.27 3.46 12.04
CA PRO A 10 8.56 2.05 12.30
C PRO A 10 7.86 1.62 13.59
N ILE A 11 7.15 0.49 13.52
CA ILE A 11 6.51 -0.18 14.65
C ILE A 11 7.65 -0.74 15.52
N HIS A 12 7.97 -0.04 16.60
CA HIS A 12 8.93 -0.51 17.60
C HIS A 12 8.23 -1.57 18.46
N SER A 13 8.64 -2.82 18.32
CA SER A 13 8.30 -3.88 19.28
C SER A 13 8.89 -3.52 20.65
N PRO A 14 8.17 -3.67 21.77
CA PRO A 14 8.81 -3.58 23.07
C PRO A 14 9.69 -4.82 23.24
N ASP A 15 11.00 -4.60 23.20
CA ASP A 15 11.98 -5.59 23.63
C ASP A 15 11.71 -5.91 25.10
N SER A 16 11.61 -7.21 25.41
CA SER A 16 11.28 -7.67 26.75
C SER A 16 12.47 -7.39 27.67
N SER A 17 12.39 -6.31 28.45
CA SER A 17 13.38 -6.03 29.49
C SER A 17 13.21 -7.03 30.62
N ALA A 18 14.13 -7.99 30.67
CA ALA A 18 14.37 -8.80 31.87
C ALA A 18 14.84 -7.87 32.99
N LEU A 19 13.94 -7.55 33.93
CA LEU A 19 14.30 -6.84 35.15
C LEU A 19 15.10 -7.79 36.05
N ALA A 20 16.42 -7.62 36.04
CA ALA A 20 17.28 -8.12 37.10
C ALA A 20 16.90 -7.37 38.39
N SER A 21 16.35 -8.10 39.36
CA SER A 21 15.95 -7.51 40.65
C SER A 21 17.20 -7.28 41.48
N GLU A 22 17.53 -6.01 41.69
CA GLU A 22 18.53 -5.57 42.67
C GLU A 22 17.89 -5.58 44.06
N ASP A 23 18.64 -6.10 45.03
CA ASP A 23 18.26 -6.26 46.44
C ASP A 23 18.32 -4.90 47.14
N ASP A 24 17.19 -4.43 47.68
CA ASP A 24 17.17 -3.52 48.83
C ASP A 24 15.86 -3.68 49.62
N GLY A 25 16.00 -3.79 50.92
CA GLY A 25 14.97 -4.30 51.82
C GLY A 25 13.87 -3.30 52.13
N MET A 26 12.62 -3.71 51.93
CA MET A 26 11.47 -3.31 52.76
C MET A 26 10.39 -4.40 52.66
N ASP A 27 10.05 -4.99 53.80
CA ASP A 27 8.92 -5.90 54.02
C ASP A 27 7.61 -5.26 53.54
N SER A 28 7.18 -5.63 52.34
CA SER A 28 5.81 -5.45 51.88
C SER A 28 5.28 -6.82 51.54
N VAL A 29 4.11 -7.16 52.08
CA VAL A 29 3.40 -8.44 52.02
C VAL A 29 3.17 -8.86 50.57
N ARG A 30 4.23 -9.34 49.91
CA ARG A 30 4.14 -10.06 48.65
C ARG A 30 3.65 -11.44 49.03
N ILE A 31 2.40 -11.75 48.68
CA ILE A 31 1.87 -13.11 48.75
C ILE A 31 2.87 -14.00 47.99
N SER A 32 3.73 -14.66 48.75
CA SER A 32 4.82 -15.42 48.18
C SER A 32 4.19 -16.61 47.47
N ARG A 33 4.48 -16.74 46.18
CA ARG A 33 4.00 -17.88 45.39
C ARG A 33 4.32 -19.16 46.15
N PRO A 34 3.34 -20.06 46.40
CA PRO A 34 3.60 -21.30 47.11
C PRO A 34 4.81 -21.99 46.52
N LYS A 35 5.76 -22.38 47.36
CA LYS A 35 6.99 -23.06 46.92
C LYS A 35 6.57 -24.31 46.16
N ILE A 36 6.74 -24.30 44.84
CA ILE A 36 6.51 -25.47 44.01
C ILE A 36 7.54 -26.51 44.47
N GLY A 37 7.09 -27.65 44.97
CA GLY A 37 8.00 -28.74 45.35
C GLY A 37 8.87 -29.12 44.16
N SER A 38 10.07 -29.63 44.41
CA SER A 38 10.96 -30.17 43.37
C SER A 38 10.21 -31.20 42.52
N ARG A 39 9.76 -30.79 41.33
CA ARG A 39 9.18 -31.70 40.35
C ARG A 39 10.35 -32.25 39.53
N LYS A 40 10.39 -33.57 39.34
CA LYS A 40 11.29 -34.21 38.37
C LYS A 40 11.10 -33.51 37.02
N SER A 41 12.20 -33.21 36.32
CA SER A 41 12.17 -32.61 34.99
C SER A 41 11.30 -33.50 34.08
N SER A 42 10.07 -33.06 33.80
CA SER A 42 9.25 -33.67 32.76
C SER A 42 9.91 -33.27 31.46
N GLY A 43 10.35 -34.27 30.68
CA GLY A 43 11.20 -34.07 29.51
C GLY A 43 10.67 -33.06 28.49
N THR A 44 11.50 -32.75 27.50
CA THR A 44 11.17 -31.75 26.48
C THR A 44 9.86 -32.08 25.77
N MET A 45 8.99 -31.07 25.64
CA MET A 45 7.71 -31.14 24.92
C MET A 45 7.89 -31.02 23.39
N ILE A 46 9.13 -31.09 22.91
CA ILE A 46 9.45 -30.92 21.49
C ILE A 46 9.10 -32.20 20.75
N VAL A 47 8.06 -32.11 19.92
CA VAL A 47 7.60 -33.15 19.02
C VAL A 47 8.14 -32.86 17.62
N SER A 48 8.83 -33.82 17.01
CA SER A 48 9.35 -33.70 15.62
C SER A 48 8.21 -33.56 14.62
N ARG A 49 8.42 -32.74 13.57
CA ARG A 49 7.39 -32.41 12.56
C ARG A 49 6.80 -33.64 11.83
N ASP A 50 7.55 -34.72 11.75
CA ASP A 50 7.14 -35.97 11.09
C ASP A 50 6.50 -37.00 12.04
N SER A 51 6.29 -36.64 13.31
CA SER A 51 5.61 -37.55 14.24
C SER A 51 4.15 -37.73 13.84
N ALA A 52 3.63 -38.95 13.94
CA ALA A 52 2.24 -39.26 13.65
C ALA A 52 1.31 -38.36 14.50
N THR A 53 0.59 -37.45 13.84
CA THR A 53 -0.52 -36.73 14.47
C THR A 53 -1.65 -37.71 14.65
N THR A 54 -1.72 -38.33 15.83
CA THR A 54 -2.85 -39.16 16.20
C THR A 54 -4.02 -38.23 16.49
N VAL A 55 -4.90 -38.04 15.50
CA VAL A 55 -6.26 -37.53 15.74
C VAL A 55 -6.98 -38.67 16.46
N VAL A 56 -6.82 -38.73 17.78
CA VAL A 56 -7.54 -39.70 18.60
C VAL A 56 -8.94 -39.12 18.78
N ASP A 57 -9.94 -39.74 18.14
CA ASP A 57 -11.34 -39.59 18.55
C ASP A 57 -11.40 -40.09 20.00
N THR A 58 -11.25 -39.13 20.91
CA THR A 58 -11.24 -39.40 22.34
C THR A 58 -12.67 -39.21 22.77
N ASP A 59 -13.32 -40.27 23.24
CA ASP A 59 -14.61 -40.17 23.93
C ASP A 59 -14.39 -39.23 25.13
N LEU A 60 -14.79 -37.97 24.97
CA LEU A 60 -14.60 -36.95 25.99
C LEU A 60 -15.59 -37.23 27.12
N ASP A 61 -15.06 -37.64 28.27
CA ASP A 61 -15.84 -37.85 29.48
C ASP A 61 -16.46 -36.52 29.97
N GLU A 62 -17.61 -36.59 30.64
CA GLU A 62 -18.35 -35.42 31.16
C GLU A 62 -17.52 -34.65 32.21
N ASN A 63 -16.52 -35.31 32.81
CA ASN A 63 -15.56 -34.73 33.74
C ASN A 63 -14.23 -34.27 33.09
N ASP A 64 -14.08 -34.29 31.76
CA ASP A 64 -12.84 -33.85 31.09
C ASP A 64 -12.66 -32.32 31.21
N VAL A 65 -11.54 -31.89 31.79
CA VAL A 65 -11.17 -30.47 31.96
C VAL A 65 -11.18 -29.69 30.62
N ARG A 66 -10.99 -30.39 29.50
CA ARG A 66 -11.03 -29.80 28.17
C ARG A 66 -12.45 -29.42 27.72
N THR A 67 -13.51 -30.03 28.24
CA THR A 67 -14.91 -29.61 28.00
C THR A 67 -15.26 -28.36 28.81
N MET A 68 -14.59 -28.14 29.93
CA MET A 68 -14.77 -26.99 30.83
C MET A 68 -13.94 -25.75 30.43
N SER A 69 -13.04 -25.88 29.47
CA SER A 69 -12.32 -24.74 28.90
C SER A 69 -13.21 -24.06 27.86
N PRO A 70 -13.34 -22.71 27.84
CA PRO A 70 -13.98 -22.00 26.74
C PRO A 70 -13.24 -22.26 25.42
N ARG A 71 -13.59 -23.35 24.75
CA ARG A 71 -13.16 -23.64 23.39
C ARG A 71 -14.03 -22.76 22.50
N ARG A 72 -13.40 -21.92 21.67
CA ARG A 72 -14.14 -21.33 20.55
C ARG A 72 -14.75 -22.50 19.78
N ASN A 73 -16.07 -22.51 19.64
CA ASN A 73 -16.76 -23.49 18.80
C ASN A 73 -16.08 -23.45 17.43
N SER A 74 -15.67 -24.60 16.88
CA SER A 74 -15.04 -24.67 15.55
C SER A 74 -15.87 -23.95 14.48
N GLU A 75 -17.21 -23.96 14.63
CA GLU A 75 -18.15 -23.22 13.79
C GLU A 75 -17.95 -21.69 13.83
N GLU A 76 -17.60 -21.11 14.97
CA GLU A 76 -17.34 -19.66 15.10
C GLU A 76 -16.06 -19.28 14.35
N VAL A 77 -15.04 -20.14 14.38
CA VAL A 77 -13.77 -19.93 13.68
C VAL A 77 -13.98 -20.02 12.17
N ASP A 78 -14.76 -21.00 11.71
CA ASP A 78 -15.10 -21.15 10.30
C ASP A 78 -15.90 -19.95 9.78
N LYS A 79 -16.89 -19.48 10.56
CA LYS A 79 -17.68 -18.29 10.24
C LYS A 79 -16.80 -17.04 10.14
N LEU A 80 -15.88 -16.84 11.10
CA LEU A 80 -14.92 -15.73 11.06
C LEU A 80 -14.02 -15.80 9.82
N GLY A 81 -13.61 -17.01 9.43
CA GLY A 81 -12.83 -17.24 8.22
C GLY A 81 -13.60 -16.92 6.93
N GLU A 82 -14.90 -17.23 6.89
CA GLU A 82 -15.76 -16.86 5.76
C GLU A 82 -16.01 -15.36 5.66
N GLU A 83 -16.25 -14.69 6.79
CA GLU A 83 -16.41 -13.23 6.86
C GLU A 83 -15.15 -12.52 6.37
N ALA A 84 -13.96 -12.93 6.85
CA ALA A 84 -12.70 -12.36 6.40
C ALA A 84 -12.47 -12.55 4.88
N ARG A 85 -12.88 -13.69 4.31
CA ARG A 85 -12.81 -13.91 2.85
C ARG A 85 -13.77 -13.00 2.09
N LYS A 86 -15.00 -12.81 2.60
CA LYS A 86 -15.99 -11.93 1.99
C LYS A 86 -15.51 -10.48 1.98
N ASP A 87 -14.97 -10.01 3.11
CA ASP A 87 -14.41 -8.66 3.24
C ASP A 87 -13.26 -8.44 2.26
N LEU A 88 -12.36 -9.42 2.12
CA LEU A 88 -11.25 -9.35 1.17
C LEU A 88 -11.73 -9.26 -0.28
N ILE A 89 -12.76 -10.03 -0.64
CA ILE A 89 -13.36 -10.01 -1.98
C ILE A 89 -14.04 -8.66 -2.24
N GLU A 90 -14.73 -8.10 -1.25
CA GLU A 90 -15.38 -6.80 -1.37
C GLU A 90 -14.35 -5.68 -1.57
N GLN A 91 -13.28 -5.66 -0.77
CA GLN A 91 -12.18 -4.70 -0.95
C GLN A 91 -11.54 -4.82 -2.33
N ALA A 92 -11.31 -6.05 -2.81
CA ALA A 92 -10.79 -6.27 -4.15
C ALA A 92 -11.71 -5.71 -5.25
N LYS A 93 -13.04 -5.86 -5.11
CA LYS A 93 -14.02 -5.29 -6.04
C LYS A 93 -14.00 -3.77 -6.04
N VAL A 94 -13.98 -3.15 -4.86
CA VAL A 94 -13.89 -1.68 -4.74
C VAL A 94 -12.63 -1.16 -5.41
N LEU A 95 -11.49 -1.83 -5.20
CA LEU A 95 -10.23 -1.48 -5.83
C LEU A 95 -10.30 -1.62 -7.36
N GLN A 96 -10.88 -2.71 -7.86
CA GLN A 96 -11.08 -2.91 -9.30
C GLN A 96 -11.92 -1.80 -9.93
N MET A 97 -13.02 -1.42 -9.27
CA MET A 97 -13.88 -0.31 -9.73
C MET A 97 -13.11 1.02 -9.74
N SER A 98 -12.33 1.28 -8.69
CA SER A 98 -11.49 2.48 -8.61
C SER A 98 -10.45 2.52 -9.72
N LEU A 99 -9.82 1.38 -10.04
CA LEU A 99 -8.82 1.30 -11.12
C LEU A 99 -9.47 1.52 -12.49
N GLN A 100 -10.65 0.93 -12.73
CA GLN A 100 -11.39 1.14 -13.97
C GLN A 100 -11.72 2.63 -14.16
N ALA A 101 -12.23 3.30 -13.13
CA ALA A 101 -12.52 4.73 -13.21
C ALA A 101 -11.28 5.60 -13.50
N ILE A 102 -10.11 5.20 -13.00
CA ILE A 102 -8.84 5.87 -13.31
C ILE A 102 -8.47 5.66 -14.77
N VAL A 103 -8.59 4.44 -15.29
CA VAL A 103 -8.31 4.13 -16.70
C VAL A 103 -9.18 4.98 -17.62
N ASP A 104 -10.49 5.02 -17.38
CA ASP A 104 -11.43 5.81 -18.18
C ASP A 104 -11.06 7.30 -18.17
N ARG A 105 -10.65 7.83 -17.02
CA ARG A 105 -10.19 9.22 -16.89
C ARG A 105 -8.89 9.48 -17.65
N VAL A 106 -7.94 8.55 -17.61
CA VAL A 106 -6.68 8.65 -18.36
C VAL A 106 -6.94 8.63 -19.86
N GLU A 107 -7.84 7.78 -20.34
CA GLU A 107 -8.22 7.74 -21.75
C GLU A 107 -8.89 9.04 -22.21
N ALA A 108 -9.79 9.61 -21.39
CA ALA A 108 -10.39 10.90 -21.68
C ALA A 108 -9.32 12.00 -21.82
N VAL A 109 -8.41 12.10 -20.86
CA VAL A 109 -7.30 13.08 -20.89
C VAL A 109 -6.39 12.85 -22.09
N LYS A 110 -6.08 11.60 -22.44
CA LYS A 110 -5.27 11.27 -23.61
C LYS A 110 -5.92 11.75 -24.90
N SER A 111 -7.23 11.53 -25.06
CA SER A 111 -7.97 11.97 -26.24
C SER A 111 -8.05 13.50 -26.35
N GLU A 112 -8.15 14.20 -25.23
CA GLU A 112 -8.13 15.67 -25.19
C GLU A 112 -6.73 16.19 -25.54
N HIS A 113 -5.69 15.57 -24.98
CA HIS A 113 -4.30 15.90 -25.28
C HIS A 113 -3.99 15.75 -26.77
N GLU A 114 -4.43 14.65 -27.40
CA GLU A 114 -4.26 14.44 -28.84
C GLU A 114 -4.92 15.54 -29.67
N LYS A 115 -6.11 15.99 -29.29
CA LYS A 115 -6.79 17.13 -29.95
C LYS A 115 -6.01 18.43 -29.78
N LEU A 116 -5.56 18.73 -28.56
CA LEU A 116 -4.77 19.94 -28.27
C LEU A 116 -3.43 19.92 -28.99
N GLU A 117 -2.77 18.77 -29.04
CA GLU A 117 -1.50 18.59 -29.76
C GLU A 117 -1.70 18.75 -31.27
N GLY A 118 -2.77 18.16 -31.84
CA GLY A 118 -3.15 18.34 -33.23
C GLY A 118 -3.45 19.81 -33.56
N GLY A 119 -4.22 20.49 -32.72
CA GLY A 119 -4.50 21.92 -32.84
C GLY A 119 -3.24 22.79 -32.75
N ASN A 120 -2.34 22.48 -31.84
CA ASN A 120 -1.07 23.20 -31.69
C ASN A 120 -0.17 23.01 -32.91
N LYS A 121 -0.05 21.78 -33.43
CA LYS A 121 0.64 21.50 -34.70
C LYS A 121 0.04 22.30 -35.86
N PHE A 122 -1.29 22.33 -35.97
CA PHE A 122 -1.97 23.13 -36.99
C PHE A 122 -1.64 24.63 -36.89
N LEU A 123 -1.72 25.20 -35.68
CA LEU A 123 -1.39 26.61 -35.45
C LEU A 123 0.07 26.91 -35.78
N GLN A 124 1.01 26.05 -35.40
CA GLN A 124 2.42 26.20 -35.72
C GLN A 124 2.67 26.20 -37.24
N SER A 125 2.06 25.26 -37.97
CA SER A 125 2.15 25.22 -39.43
C SER A 125 1.56 26.47 -40.06
N TYR A 126 0.37 26.90 -39.63
CA TYR A 126 -0.29 28.10 -40.15
C TYR A 126 0.53 29.38 -39.91
N ILE A 127 1.08 29.54 -38.71
CA ILE A 127 1.99 30.65 -38.40
C ILE A 127 3.25 30.56 -39.27
N GLY A 128 3.82 29.37 -39.44
CA GLY A 128 4.98 29.14 -40.31
C GLY A 128 4.73 29.59 -41.75
N GLU A 129 3.61 29.17 -42.33
CA GLU A 129 3.19 29.56 -43.69
C GLU A 129 2.92 31.06 -43.79
N LEU A 130 2.23 31.65 -42.82
CA LEU A 130 1.95 33.09 -42.80
C LEU A 130 3.24 33.91 -42.71
N MET A 131 4.20 33.48 -41.89
CA MET A 131 5.51 34.14 -41.79
C MET A 131 6.33 33.99 -43.08
N GLN A 132 6.30 32.82 -43.73
CA GLN A 132 6.98 32.60 -45.01
C GLN A 132 6.40 33.49 -46.11
N THR A 133 5.07 33.50 -46.26
CA THR A 133 4.37 34.36 -47.23
C THR A 133 4.57 35.85 -46.93
N SER A 134 4.59 36.25 -45.64
CA SER A 134 4.89 37.63 -45.24
C SER A 134 6.31 38.06 -45.63
N LYS A 135 7.31 37.18 -45.49
CA LYS A 135 8.67 37.46 -45.96
C LYS A 135 8.74 37.61 -47.48
N ILE A 136 8.07 36.75 -48.23
CA ILE A 136 8.07 36.77 -49.71
C ILE A 136 7.35 38.00 -50.27
N THR A 137 6.23 38.41 -49.64
CA THR A 137 5.43 39.57 -50.09
C THR A 137 6.01 40.91 -49.63
N SER A 138 6.70 40.96 -48.48
CA SER A 138 7.41 42.17 -48.03
C SER A 138 8.68 42.48 -48.84
N SER A 139 9.27 41.49 -49.51
CA SER A 139 10.42 41.68 -50.42
C SER A 139 10.01 42.02 -51.86
N ALA A 140 8.87 42.69 -52.07
CA ALA A 140 8.54 43.26 -53.37
C ALA A 140 9.74 44.12 -53.86
N PRO A 141 10.21 43.96 -55.11
CA PRO A 141 11.39 44.67 -55.59
C PRO A 141 11.13 46.18 -55.48
N PRO A 142 12.09 46.98 -54.97
CA PRO A 142 11.92 48.41 -54.94
C PRO A 142 11.65 48.88 -56.37
N LYS A 143 10.49 49.53 -56.57
CA LYS A 143 10.14 50.18 -57.83
C LYS A 143 11.33 51.00 -58.28
N SER A 144 11.83 50.69 -59.47
CA SER A 144 12.67 51.55 -60.28
C SER A 144 12.11 52.98 -60.23
N LYS A 145 12.83 53.90 -59.58
CA LYS A 145 12.55 55.33 -59.66
C LYS A 145 13.84 56.14 -59.71
N GLY A 146 14.20 56.51 -60.94
CA GLY A 146 14.70 57.85 -61.23
C GLY A 146 16.20 58.11 -61.06
N LYS A 147 16.93 58.03 -62.17
CA LYS A 147 17.70 59.14 -62.75
C LYS A 147 18.42 60.08 -61.75
N GLY A 148 19.72 59.86 -61.56
CA GLY A 148 20.61 60.82 -60.90
C GLY A 148 22.00 60.77 -61.53
N ARG A 149 22.18 61.51 -62.63
CA ARG A 149 23.46 61.73 -63.32
C ARG A 149 24.04 63.04 -62.76
N SER A 150 25.08 62.97 -61.93
CA SER A 150 26.03 64.07 -61.67
C SER A 150 27.32 63.45 -61.14
N GLY A 151 28.51 63.61 -61.71
CA GLY A 151 28.99 64.74 -62.51
C GLY A 151 29.77 65.71 -61.63
N LYS A 152 30.93 65.29 -61.11
CA LYS A 152 32.21 66.01 -61.05
C LYS A 152 33.23 65.18 -60.27
#